data_AF-A0A396M489-F1
#
_entry.id   AF-A0A396M489-F1
#
_cell.length_a   1.000
_cell.length_b   1.000
_cell.length_c   1.000
_cell.angle_alpha   90.00
_cell.angle_beta   90.00
_cell.angle_gamma   90.00
#
_symmetry.space_group_name_H-M   'P 1'
#
loop_
_entity.id
_entity.type
_entity.pdbx_description
1 polymer ?
#
loop_
_entity_poly.entity_id
_entity_poly.type
_entity_poly.pdbx_seq_one_letter_code
_entity_poly.pdbx_strand_id
1 'polypeptide(L)'
;MGMTEILSALMLLGGIADSTGKKSSIIAFSDVFEQAFGFSFNGIYDRQRELYKRKPYNITKTLDAMKAVLLKEYKKRQAAQKNKDEKR
;
A
#
# COMPACT_ATOMS: atom_id res chain seq x y z
N MET A 1 1.43 -4.76 10.82
CA MET A 1 2.27 -5.51 9.85
C MET A 1 1.88 -5.28 8.39
N GLY A 2 0.63 -5.47 7.96
CA GLY A 2 0.25 -5.21 6.56
C GLY A 2 0.46 -3.75 6.12
N MET A 3 0.16 -2.78 6.99
CA MET A 3 0.45 -1.36 6.72
C MET A 3 1.95 -1.08 6.57
N THR A 4 2.80 -1.78 7.31
CA THR A 4 4.27 -1.65 7.23
C THR A 4 4.77 -2.15 5.88
N GLU A 5 4.17 -3.23 5.37
CA GLU A 5 4.46 -3.78 4.05
C GLU A 5 4.08 -2.78 2.95
N ILE A 6 2.89 -2.19 3.03
CA ILE A 6 2.42 -1.18 2.07
C ILE A 6 3.33 0.05 2.08
N LEU A 7 3.63 0.60 3.26
CA LEU A 7 4.52 1.76 3.41
C LEU A 7 5.92 1.46 2.86
N SER A 8 6.49 0.30 3.19
CA SER A 8 7.81 -0.10 2.71
C SER A 8 7.85 -0.24 1.19
N ALA A 9 6.82 -0.82 0.60
CA ALA A 9 6.70 -0.95 -0.86
C ALA A 9 6.61 0.42 -1.56
N LEU A 10 5.84 1.36 -1.02
CA LEU A 10 5.74 2.72 -1.55
C LEU A 10 7.08 3.46 -1.50
N MET A 11 7.84 3.31 -0.41
CA MET A 11 9.18 3.89 -0.35
C MET A 11 10.13 3.27 -1.36
N LEU A 12 10.11 1.94 -1.52
CA LEU A 12 10.97 1.22 -2.46
C LEU A 12 10.63 1.56 -3.93
N LEU A 13 9.36 1.82 -4.22
CA LEU A 13 8.93 2.32 -5.53
C LEU A 13 9.58 3.66 -5.87
N GLY A 14 9.88 4.49 -4.86
CA GLY A 14 10.66 5.73 -5.01
C GLY A 14 9.96 6.83 -5.81
N GLY A 15 8.67 6.69 -6.09
CA GLY A 15 7.88 7.64 -6.90
C GLY A 15 7.32 8.84 -6.11
N ILE A 16 7.61 8.93 -4.82
CA ILE A 16 7.11 9.99 -3.94
C ILE A 16 8.31 10.78 -3.42
N ALA A 17 8.34 12.06 -3.80
CA ALA A 17 9.34 13.03 -3.38
C ALA A 17 8.66 14.17 -2.61
N ASP A 18 9.44 14.85 -1.78
CA ASP A 18 8.98 16.08 -1.14
C ASP A 18 8.89 17.25 -2.14
N SER A 19 8.47 18.42 -1.66
CA SER A 19 8.35 19.64 -2.46
C SER A 19 9.68 20.13 -3.05
N THR A 20 10.81 19.61 -2.59
CA THR A 20 12.15 19.90 -3.10
C THR A 20 12.64 18.85 -4.11
N GLY A 21 11.84 17.83 -4.39
CA GLY A 21 12.20 16.71 -5.26
C GLY A 21 13.09 15.66 -4.58
N LYS A 22 13.28 15.73 -3.27
CA LYS A 22 14.09 14.78 -2.51
C LYS A 22 13.23 13.63 -2.00
N LYS A 23 13.82 12.44 -1.90
CA LYS A 23 13.17 11.27 -1.27
C LYS A 23 12.84 11.60 0.19
N SER A 24 11.56 11.52 0.53
CA SER A 24 11.08 11.69 1.90
C SER A 24 11.58 10.55 2.80
N SER A 25 11.79 10.87 4.08
CA SER A 25 12.22 9.88 5.07
C SER A 25 11.09 8.91 5.42
N ILE A 26 11.45 7.70 5.87
CA ILE A 26 10.47 6.71 6.35
C ILE A 26 9.62 7.21 7.52
N ILE A 27 10.20 8.07 8.36
CA ILE A 27 9.51 8.68 9.51
C ILE A 27 8.38 9.58 8.99
N ALA A 28 8.66 10.44 8.00
CA ALA A 28 7.63 11.31 7.41
C ALA A 28 6.49 10.49 6.79
N PHE A 29 6.80 9.38 6.10
CA PHE A 29 5.77 8.46 5.62
C PHE A 29 4.97 7.82 6.75
N SER A 30 5.67 7.39 7.82
CA SER A 30 5.05 6.77 8.99
C SER A 30 4.02 7.69 9.59
N ASP A 31 4.40 8.94 9.88
CA ASP A 31 3.54 9.93 10.53
C ASP A 31 2.27 10.21 9.70
N VAL A 32 2.44 10.38 8.37
CA VAL A 32 1.30 10.59 7.47
C VAL A 32 0.38 9.36 7.44
N PHE A 33 0.93 8.15 7.44
CA PHE A 33 0.13 6.92 7.47
C PHE A 33 -0.61 6.76 8.80
N GLU A 34 0.07 7.02 9.92
CA GLU A 34 -0.54 6.96 11.24
C GLU A 34 -1.72 7.93 11.35
N GLN A 35 -1.54 9.16 10.87
CA GLN A 35 -2.60 10.18 10.84
C GLN A 35 -3.74 9.82 9.88
N ALA A 36 -3.43 9.40 8.65
CA ALA A 36 -4.43 9.14 7.61
C ALA A 36 -5.33 7.94 7.93
N PHE A 37 -4.78 6.93 8.61
CA PHE A 37 -5.48 5.68 8.89
C PHE A 37 -5.81 5.46 10.38
N GLY A 38 -5.44 6.40 11.26
CA GLY A 38 -5.79 6.37 12.68
C GLY A 38 -5.18 5.20 13.46
N PHE A 39 -3.90 4.89 13.22
CA PHE A 39 -3.17 3.84 13.95
C PHE A 39 -1.74 4.31 14.27
N SER A 40 -1.01 3.56 15.11
CA SER A 40 0.43 3.77 15.27
C SER A 40 1.23 2.52 14.92
N PHE A 41 2.38 2.69 14.27
CA PHE A 41 3.34 1.63 14.01
C PHE A 41 4.06 1.18 15.30
N ASN A 42 4.13 2.06 16.32
CA ASN A 42 4.92 1.86 17.54
C ASN A 42 6.37 1.48 17.20
N GLY A 43 7.03 2.33 16.39
CA GLY A 43 8.41 2.13 15.92
C GLY A 43 8.48 1.55 14.50
N ILE A 44 8.47 2.42 13.48
CA ILE A 44 8.43 1.98 12.08
C ILE A 44 9.64 1.11 11.69
N TYR A 45 10.83 1.40 12.20
CA TYR A 45 12.04 0.64 11.92
C TYR A 45 11.98 -0.79 12.48
N ASP A 46 11.45 -0.96 13.69
CA ASP A 46 11.27 -2.29 14.29
C ASP A 46 10.27 -3.11 13.48
N ARG A 47 9.17 -2.48 13.05
CA ARG A 47 8.19 -3.13 12.17
C ARG A 47 8.79 -3.51 10.81
N GLN A 48 9.65 -2.66 10.24
CA GLN A 48 10.35 -2.99 9.00
C GLN A 48 11.30 -4.17 9.18
N ARG A 49 12.04 -4.19 10.29
CA ARG A 49 12.92 -5.31 10.63
C ARG A 49 12.15 -6.61 10.82
N GLU A 50 11.01 -6.57 11.50
CA GLU A 50 10.10 -7.73 11.61
C GLU A 50 9.56 -8.19 10.26
N LEU A 51 9.24 -7.25 9.36
CA LEU A 51 8.77 -7.56 8.01
C LEU A 51 9.83 -8.32 7.21
N TYR A 52 11.08 -7.83 7.19
CA TYR A 52 12.16 -8.44 6.42
C TYR A 52 12.63 -9.80 6.98
N LYS A 53 12.31 -10.12 8.23
CA LYS A 53 12.57 -11.45 8.83
C LYS A 53 11.57 -12.53 8.38
N ARG A 54 10.48 -12.17 7.70
CA ARG A 54 9.48 -13.13 7.25
C ARG A 54 10.02 -14.02 6.13
N LYS A 55 9.40 -15.19 5.97
CA LYS A 55 9.61 -16.04 4.79
C LYS A 55 9.30 -15.23 3.52
N PRO A 56 10.03 -15.42 2.41
CA PRO A 56 9.90 -14.59 1.20
C PRO A 56 8.46 -14.37 0.72
N TYR A 57 7.66 -15.44 0.60
CA TYR A 57 6.25 -15.36 0.16
C TYR A 57 5.32 -14.64 1.15
N ASN A 58 5.74 -14.49 2.42
CA ASN A 58 4.98 -13.77 3.44
C ASN A 58 5.37 -12.29 3.53
N ILE A 59 6.38 -11.84 2.79
CA ILE A 59 6.80 -10.44 2.73
C ILE A 59 5.81 -9.63 1.90
N THR A 60 5.24 -10.18 0.83
CA THR A 60 4.34 -9.48 -0.11
C THR A 60 2.87 -9.87 0.02
N LYS A 61 2.51 -10.62 1.07
CA LYS A 61 1.18 -11.22 1.22
C LYS A 61 0.06 -10.18 1.24
N THR A 62 0.29 -9.01 1.83
CA THR A 62 -0.70 -7.92 1.88
C THR A 62 -0.82 -7.26 0.51
N LEU A 63 0.30 -7.05 -0.19
CA LEU A 63 0.30 -6.50 -1.55
C LEU A 63 -0.45 -7.41 -2.53
N ASP A 64 -0.24 -8.72 -2.43
CA ASP A 64 -0.93 -9.72 -3.26
C ASP A 64 -2.45 -9.70 -3.02
N ALA A 65 -2.87 -9.63 -1.74
CA ALA A 65 -4.27 -9.49 -1.38
C ALA A 65 -4.88 -8.17 -1.92
N MET A 66 -4.14 -7.06 -1.80
CA MET A 66 -4.57 -5.76 -2.31
C MET A 66 -4.74 -5.78 -3.83
N LYS A 67 -3.79 -6.37 -4.56
CA LYS A 67 -3.86 -6.55 -6.02
C LYS A 67 -5.11 -7.34 -6.42
N ALA A 68 -5.41 -8.44 -5.71
CA ALA A 68 -6.59 -9.26 -5.99
C ALA A 68 -7.91 -8.47 -5.80
N VAL A 69 -8.01 -7.69 -4.72
CA VAL A 69 -9.20 -6.86 -4.44
C VAL A 69 -9.38 -5.77 -5.50
N LEU A 70 -8.30 -5.05 -5.86
CA LEU A 70 -8.35 -4.01 -6.88
C LEU A 70 -8.79 -4.57 -8.25
N LEU A 71 -8.24 -5.71 -8.65
CA LEU A 71 -8.63 -6.37 -9.91
C LEU A 71 -10.09 -6.81 -9.90
N LYS A 72 -10.58 -7.33 -8.76
CA LYS A 72 -11.99 -7.73 -8.62
C LYS A 72 -12.93 -6.54 -8.76
N GLU A 73 -12.63 -5.44 -8.09
CA GLU A 73 -13.44 -4.21 -8.16
C GLU A 73 -13.39 -3.59 -9.57
N TYR A 74 -12.22 -3.56 -10.20
CA TYR A 74 -12.08 -3.09 -11.58
C TYR A 74 -12.95 -3.90 -12.57
N LYS A 75 -12.93 -5.23 -12.48
CA LYS A 75 -13.78 -6.10 -13.31
C LYS A 75 -15.27 -5.88 -13.04
N LYS A 76 -15.66 -5.71 -11.77
CA LYS A 76 -17.05 -5.42 -11.38
C LYS A 76 -17.55 -4.11 -12.02
N ARG A 77 -16.74 -3.05 -12.00
CA ARG A 77 -17.08 -1.76 -12.62
C ARG A 77 -17.21 -1.85 -14.13
N GLN A 78 -16.32 -2.60 -14.80
CA GLN A 78 -16.43 -2.83 -16.24
C GLN A 78 -17.72 -3.56 -16.62
N ALA A 79 -18.10 -4.60 -15.88
CA ALA A 79 -19.36 -5.32 -16.14
C ALA A 79 -20.59 -4.42 -15.92
N ALA A 80 -20.58 -3.60 -14.88
CA ALA A 80 -21.66 -2.65 -14.62
C ALA A 80 -21.81 -1.59 -15.73
N GLN A 81 -20.70 -1.18 -16.35
CA GLN A 81 -20.72 -0.23 -17.47
C GLN A 81 -21.29 -0.86 -18.75
N LYS A 82 -20.84 -2.06 -19.11
CA LYS A 82 -21.37 -2.79 -20.29
C LYS A 82 -22.88 -3.01 -20.21
N ASN A 83 -23.39 -3.36 -19.02
CA ASN A 83 -24.83 -3.57 -18.80
C ASN A 83 -25.66 -2.27 -18.91
N LYS A 84 -25.05 -1.09 -18.77
CA LYS A 84 -25.73 0.21 -19.00
C LYS A 84 -25.77 0.55 -20.48
N ASP A 85 -24.72 0.22 -21.21
CA ASP A 85 -24.60 0.50 -22.63
C ASP A 85 -25.48 -0.46 -23.47
N GLU A 86 -25.72 -1.70 -23.03
CA GLU A 86 -26.65 -2.65 -23.67
C GLU A 86 -28.15 -2.34 -23.44
N LYS A 87 -28.47 -1.53 -22.43
CA LYS A 87 -29.86 -1.13 -22.11
C LYS A 87 -30.29 0.17 -22.80
N ARG A 88 -29.44 0.76 -23.63
CA ARG A 88 -29.63 2.05 -24.28
C ARG A 88 -29.77 1.86 -25.79
#